data_AF-A0A1E4TAQ1-F1
#
_entry.id   AF-A0A1E4TAQ1-F1
#
_cell.length_a   1.000
_cell.length_b   1.000
_cell.length_c   1.000
_cell.angle_alpha   90.00
_cell.angle_beta   90.00
_cell.angle_gamma   90.00
#
_symmetry.space_group_name_H-M   'P 1'
#
loop_
_entity.id
_entity.type
_entity.pdbx_description
1 polymer ?
#
loop_
_entity_poly.entity_id
_entity_poly.type
_entity_poly.pdbx_seq_one_letter_code
_entity_poly.pdbx_strand_id
1 'polypeptide(L)'
;KYDVPSPNLQDNLINLFGLKPLADSVARTDPITGAKNKLRKSYKGHIADLIGKNQIPTNHTILPLIDSPLFESRPALKPFDTSVLRDAFKFDKSTVAVGFDSSLLGLND
;
A
#
# COMPACT_ATOMS: atom_id res chain seq x y z
N LYS A 1 28.43 32.06 28.92
CA LYS A 1 28.64 31.73 27.49
C LYS A 1 27.56 30.71 27.13
N TYR A 2 26.88 30.89 26.01
CA TYR A 2 25.89 29.92 25.53
C TYR A 2 26.56 29.00 24.52
N ASP A 3 26.25 27.71 24.59
CA ASP A 3 26.73 26.74 23.61
C ASP A 3 25.90 26.85 22.34
N VAL A 4 26.56 26.63 21.20
CA VAL A 4 25.89 26.56 19.91
C VAL A 4 25.02 25.30 19.89
N PRO A 5 23.73 25.40 19.53
CA PRO A 5 22.88 24.23 19.44
C PRO A 5 23.40 23.27 18.36
N SER A 6 23.44 21.98 18.69
CA SER A 6 23.76 20.90 17.76
C SER A 6 22.51 20.03 17.56
N PRO A 7 21.99 19.89 16.34
CA PRO A 7 22.51 20.43 15.07
C PRO A 7 22.28 21.95 14.89
N ASN A 8 23.14 22.59 14.11
CA ASN A 8 23.02 24.00 13.72
C ASN A 8 22.29 24.12 12.36
N LEU A 9 21.55 25.21 12.14
CA LEU A 9 20.91 25.51 10.86
C LEU A 9 21.90 25.74 9.70
N GLN A 10 23.17 26.03 10.00
CA GLN A 10 24.23 26.11 8.99
C GLN A 10 24.73 24.74 8.54
N ASP A 11 24.41 23.67 9.26
CA ASP A 11 24.79 22.32 8.88
C ASP A 11 23.93 21.82 7.72
N ASN A 12 24.53 21.02 6.83
CA ASN A 12 23.75 20.29 5.83
C ASN A 12 23.00 19.14 6.52
N LEU A 13 21.78 19.43 6.99
CA LEU A 13 20.95 18.47 7.72
C LEU A 13 20.62 17.22 6.90
N ILE A 14 20.51 17.33 5.57
CA ILE A 14 20.25 16.19 4.68
C ILE A 14 21.40 15.20 4.76
N ASN A 15 22.65 15.69 4.73
CA ASN A 15 23.83 14.84 4.87
C ASN A 15 24.04 14.38 6.31
N LEU A 16 23.83 15.26 7.29
CA LEU A 16 24.01 14.97 8.72
C LEU A 16 23.11 13.82 9.19
N PHE A 17 21.87 13.78 8.72
CA PHE A 17 20.91 12.71 9.01
C PHE A 17 20.92 11.57 7.99
N GLY A 18 21.88 11.53 7.06
CA GLY A 18 22.01 10.45 6.07
C GLY A 18 20.84 10.36 5.08
N LEU A 19 20.08 11.43 4.87
CA LEU A 19 18.90 11.48 4.02
C LEU A 19 19.23 11.69 2.54
N LYS A 20 20.50 11.87 2.18
CA LYS A 20 20.93 12.12 0.79
C LYS A 20 20.45 11.04 -0.19
N PRO A 21 20.56 9.73 0.07
CA PRO A 21 20.07 8.70 -0.85
C PRO A 21 18.55 8.76 -1.03
N LEU A 22 17.81 9.03 0.07
CA LEU A 22 16.36 9.21 0.01
C LEU A 22 16.01 10.44 -0.84
N ALA A 23 16.63 11.58 -0.57
CA ALA A 23 16.43 12.82 -1.30
C ALA A 23 16.67 12.65 -2.80
N ASP A 24 17.73 11.93 -3.18
CA ASP A 24 18.04 11.65 -4.58
C ASP A 24 16.99 10.74 -5.23
N SER A 25 16.52 9.71 -4.52
CA SER A 25 15.50 8.77 -5.04
C SER A 25 14.12 9.42 -5.28
N VAL A 26 13.76 10.46 -4.51
CA VAL A 26 12.47 11.16 -4.63
C VAL A 26 12.60 12.56 -5.21
N ALA A 27 13.78 12.96 -5.66
CA ALA A 27 14.01 14.25 -6.29
C ALA A 27 13.12 14.42 -7.52
N ARG A 28 12.69 15.65 -7.82
CA ARG A 28 11.90 15.94 -9.04
C ARG A 28 12.67 15.64 -10.33
N THR A 29 13.98 15.76 -10.25
CA THR A 29 14.92 15.52 -11.34
C THR A 29 15.98 14.59 -10.82
N ASP A 30 16.27 13.53 -11.57
CA ASP A 30 17.36 12.61 -11.28
C ASP A 30 18.69 13.38 -11.29
N PRO A 31 19.45 13.36 -10.18
CA PRO A 31 20.70 14.11 -10.06
C PRO A 31 21.83 13.58 -10.97
N ILE A 32 21.73 12.35 -11.47
CA ILE A 32 22.73 11.73 -12.36
C ILE A 32 22.38 11.98 -13.82
N THR A 33 21.13 11.71 -14.21
CA THR A 33 20.71 11.75 -15.61
C THR A 33 20.07 13.08 -16.03
N GLY A 34 19.65 13.92 -15.09
CA GLY A 34 18.89 15.15 -15.37
C GLY A 34 17.45 14.90 -15.83
N ALA A 35 16.99 13.64 -15.87
CA ALA A 35 15.64 13.30 -16.28
C ALA A 35 14.61 13.64 -15.20
N LYS A 36 13.40 14.03 -15.61
CA LYS A 36 12.32 14.33 -14.67
C LYS A 36 11.70 13.04 -14.12
N ASN A 37 11.70 12.88 -12.80
CA ASN A 37 11.03 11.76 -12.13
C ASN A 37 9.51 11.98 -12.15
N LYS A 38 8.79 11.01 -12.74
CA LYS A 38 7.32 11.06 -12.89
C LYS A 38 6.67 10.15 -11.86
N LEU A 39 5.98 10.75 -10.89
CA LEU A 39 5.18 10.02 -9.91
C LEU A 39 3.69 10.15 -10.25
N ARG A 40 2.98 9.01 -10.26
CA ARG A 40 1.51 9.03 -10.37
C ARG A 40 0.92 9.55 -9.06
N LYS A 41 -0.13 10.37 -9.15
CA LYS A 41 -0.84 10.89 -7.95
C LYS A 41 -1.45 9.77 -7.09
N SER A 42 -1.78 8.63 -7.70
CA SER A 42 -2.25 7.44 -7.01
C SER A 42 -1.17 6.37 -6.97
N TYR A 43 -1.33 5.39 -6.09
CA TYR A 43 -0.45 4.23 -5.98
C TYR A 43 -0.60 3.22 -7.14
N LYS A 44 -1.24 3.60 -8.26
CA LYS A 44 -1.45 2.72 -9.43
C LYS A 44 -0.14 2.12 -9.95
N GLY A 45 0.99 2.80 -9.81
CA GLY A 45 2.30 2.26 -10.18
C GLY A 45 2.70 1.00 -9.40
N HIS A 46 2.21 0.84 -8.16
CA HIS A 46 2.50 -0.31 -7.29
C HIS A 46 1.57 -1.50 -7.47
N ILE A 47 0.49 -1.33 -8.24
CA ILE A 47 -0.51 -2.38 -8.49
C ILE A 47 -0.64 -2.66 -10.00
N ALA A 48 0.23 -2.08 -10.82
CA ALA A 48 0.19 -2.21 -12.27
C ALA A 48 0.66 -3.58 -12.76
N ASP A 49 1.47 -4.25 -11.95
CA ASP A 49 1.99 -5.61 -12.14
C ASP A 49 1.04 -6.69 -11.59
N LEU A 50 0.01 -6.30 -10.86
CA LEU A 50 -1.01 -7.23 -10.37
C LEU A 50 -1.97 -7.62 -11.49
N ILE A 51 -2.35 -8.89 -11.52
CA ILE A 51 -3.34 -9.41 -12.48
C ILE A 51 -4.72 -8.80 -12.25
N GLY A 52 -5.49 -8.64 -13.32
CA GLY A 52 -6.86 -8.14 -13.28
C GLY A 52 -7.00 -6.62 -13.19
N LYS A 53 -8.25 -6.15 -13.24
CA LYS A 53 -8.56 -4.71 -13.20
C LYS A 53 -8.72 -4.22 -11.76
N ASN A 54 -7.60 -3.83 -11.17
CA ASN A 54 -7.53 -3.35 -9.80
C ASN A 54 -7.97 -1.88 -9.69
N GLN A 55 -9.16 -1.64 -9.12
CA GLN A 55 -9.64 -0.30 -8.80
C GLN A 55 -9.08 0.17 -7.45
N ILE A 56 -8.74 1.46 -7.35
CA ILE A 56 -8.18 2.05 -6.12
C ILE A 56 -9.33 2.51 -5.23
N PRO A 57 -9.61 1.82 -4.10
CA PRO A 57 -10.62 2.28 -3.16
C PRO A 57 -10.21 3.59 -2.50
N THR A 58 -11.19 4.44 -2.23
CA THR A 58 -11.03 5.71 -1.48
C THR A 58 -11.37 5.57 0.00
N ASN A 59 -11.87 4.41 0.45
CA ASN A 59 -12.36 4.20 1.80
C ASN A 59 -11.22 3.90 2.77
N HIS A 60 -11.28 4.48 3.98
CA HIS A 60 -10.28 4.31 5.03
C HIS A 60 -10.68 3.21 6.02
N THR A 61 -10.66 1.95 5.58
CA THR A 61 -11.07 0.81 6.45
C THR A 61 -10.01 0.41 7.47
N ILE A 62 -8.73 0.72 7.20
CA ILE A 62 -7.60 0.32 8.06
C ILE A 62 -7.46 1.27 9.26
N LEU A 63 -7.73 2.57 9.10
CA LEU A 63 -7.54 3.55 10.19
C LEU A 63 -8.41 3.23 11.43
N PRO A 64 -9.72 2.92 11.29
CA PRO A 64 -10.53 2.52 12.44
C PRO A 64 -10.04 1.26 13.16
N LEU A 65 -9.43 0.31 12.42
CA LEU A 65 -8.85 -0.90 13.01
C LEU A 65 -7.58 -0.61 13.83
N ILE A 66 -6.86 0.48 13.51
CA ILE A 66 -5.69 0.94 14.26
C ILE A 66 -6.14 1.75 15.48
N ASP A 67 -7.10 2.67 15.30
CA ASP A 67 -7.57 3.57 16.36
C ASP A 67 -8.36 2.83 17.44
N SER A 68 -9.09 1.79 17.06
CA SER A 68 -9.84 0.93 17.97
C SER A 68 -9.55 -0.52 17.61
N PRO A 69 -8.39 -1.06 18.05
CA PRO A 69 -8.07 -2.44 17.80
C PRO A 69 -9.17 -3.30 18.42
N LEU A 70 -9.76 -4.19 17.63
CA LEU A 70 -10.92 -5.02 17.99
C LEU A 70 -10.70 -5.90 19.24
N PHE A 71 -9.48 -5.93 19.78
CA PHE A 71 -9.10 -6.75 20.91
C PHE A 71 -8.08 -6.02 21.80
N GLU A 72 -8.40 -5.92 23.09
CA GLU A 72 -7.51 -5.39 24.14
C GLU A 72 -6.25 -6.25 24.34
N SER A 73 -6.28 -7.51 23.89
CA SER A 73 -5.13 -8.43 23.80
C SER A 73 -5.16 -9.13 22.43
N ARG A 74 -4.02 -9.36 21.78
CA ARG A 74 -3.99 -10.08 20.48
C ARG A 74 -4.66 -11.46 20.67
N PRO A 75 -5.87 -11.70 20.14
CA PRO A 75 -6.49 -13.00 20.28
C PRO A 75 -5.69 -13.96 19.41
N ALA A 76 -5.31 -15.11 19.96
CA ALA A 76 -4.80 -16.19 19.13
C ALA A 76 -5.90 -16.56 18.12
N LEU A 77 -5.62 -16.40 16.83
CA LEU A 77 -6.55 -16.79 15.77
C LEU A 77 -6.86 -18.27 15.95
N LYS A 78 -8.09 -18.60 16.34
CA LYS A 78 -8.54 -19.99 16.40
C LYS A 78 -8.67 -20.49 14.97
N PRO A 79 -8.02 -21.60 14.60
CA PRO A 79 -8.21 -22.19 13.27
C PRO A 79 -9.70 -22.45 13.05
N PHE A 80 -10.22 -21.96 11.93
CA PHE A 80 -11.59 -22.23 11.54
C PHE A 80 -11.70 -23.65 10.98
N ASP A 81 -12.82 -24.33 11.24
CA ASP A 81 -13.03 -25.70 10.76
C ASP A 81 -13.16 -25.73 9.23
N THR A 82 -12.19 -26.37 8.59
CA THR A 82 -12.14 -26.50 7.13
C THR A 82 -13.28 -27.37 6.57
N SER A 83 -13.88 -28.26 7.37
CA SER A 83 -14.98 -29.10 6.92
C SER A 83 -16.23 -28.26 6.64
N VAL A 84 -16.55 -27.34 7.56
CA VAL A 84 -17.65 -26.39 7.44
C VAL A 84 -17.46 -25.48 6.23
N LEU A 85 -16.23 -25.00 5.98
CA LEU A 85 -15.95 -24.19 4.78
C LEU A 85 -16.15 -24.98 3.50
N ARG A 86 -15.70 -26.24 3.45
CA ARG A 86 -15.89 -27.09 2.27
C ARG A 86 -17.35 -27.35 1.99
N ASP A 87 -18.17 -27.53 3.03
CA ASP A 87 -19.60 -27.74 2.85
C ASP A 87 -20.32 -26.45 2.45
N ALA A 88 -19.92 -25.30 3.00
CA ALA A 88 -20.51 -24.00 2.68
C ALA A 88 -20.14 -23.45 1.29
N PHE A 89 -18.93 -23.74 0.79
CA PHE A 89 -18.44 -23.26 -0.52
C PHE A 89 -18.69 -24.26 -1.67
N LYS A 90 -19.66 -25.17 -1.53
CA LYS A 90 -20.16 -26.01 -2.62
C LYS A 90 -21.17 -25.20 -3.45
N PHE A 91 -20.75 -24.81 -4.65
CA PHE A 91 -21.62 -24.11 -5.59
C PHE A 91 -21.99 -25.01 -6.75
N ASP A 92 -23.27 -25.00 -7.13
CA ASP A 92 -23.72 -25.62 -8.36
C ASP A 92 -23.22 -24.82 -9.56
N LYS A 93 -22.82 -25.55 -10.62
CA LYS A 93 -22.39 -24.95 -11.88
C LYS A 93 -23.59 -24.28 -12.57
N SER A 94 -23.79 -23.01 -12.25
CA SER A 94 -24.82 -22.14 -12.81
C SER A 94 -24.18 -20.95 -13.52
N THR A 95 -24.93 -20.29 -14.39
CA THR A 95 -24.51 -19.01 -14.99
C THR A 95 -24.32 -18.00 -13.87
N VAL A 96 -23.18 -17.30 -13.87
CA VAL A 96 -22.70 -16.41 -12.81
C VAL A 96 -23.81 -15.49 -12.27
N ALA A 97 -23.76 -15.20 -10.97
CA ALA A 97 -24.70 -14.32 -10.27
C ALA A 97 -25.03 -13.06 -11.06
N VAL A 98 -26.32 -12.72 -11.09
CA VAL A 98 -26.86 -11.55 -11.80
C VAL A 98 -26.10 -10.29 -11.37
N GLY A 99 -25.52 -9.58 -12.35
CA GLY A 99 -24.76 -8.35 -12.11
C GLY A 99 -23.25 -8.52 -11.94
N PHE A 100 -22.69 -9.73 -12.10
CA PHE A 100 -21.25 -9.91 -12.14
C PHE A 100 -20.65 -9.49 -13.50
N ASP A 101 -19.72 -8.55 -13.48
CA ASP A 101 -18.94 -8.16 -14.66
C ASP A 101 -17.61 -8.93 -14.70
N SER A 102 -17.51 -9.88 -15.63
CA SER A 102 -16.29 -10.65 -15.89
C SER A 102 -15.11 -9.81 -16.37
N SER A 103 -15.35 -8.58 -16.86
CA SER A 103 -14.29 -7.69 -17.33
C SER A 103 -13.32 -7.28 -16.20
N LEU A 104 -13.77 -7.34 -14.94
CA LEU A 104 -12.95 -7.07 -13.75
C LEU A 104 -11.79 -8.06 -13.60
N LEU A 105 -11.93 -9.27 -14.15
CA LEU A 105 -10.89 -10.30 -14.10
C LEU A 105 -9.69 -9.94 -14.98
N GLY A 106 -9.85 -9.02 -15.95
CA GLY A 106 -8.75 -8.53 -16.79
C GLY A 106 -8.02 -9.62 -17.58
N LEU A 107 -8.71 -10.71 -17.94
CA LEU A 107 -8.12 -11.87 -18.63
C LEU A 107 -7.92 -11.66 -20.14
N ASN A 108 -8.48 -10.59 -20.70
CA ASN A 108 -8.53 -10.35 -22.15
C ASN A 108 -7.80 -9.05 -22.57
N ASP A 109 -6.79 -8.63 -21.82
CA ASP A 109 -5.87 -7.56 -22.27
C ASP A 109 -4.80 -8.12 -23.22
#